data_AF-A0A399I4Z1-F1
#
_entry.id   AF-A0A399I4Z1-F1
#
_cell.length_a   1.000
_cell.length_b   1.000
_cell.length_c   1.000
_cell.angle_alpha   90.00
_cell.angle_beta   90.00
_cell.angle_gamma   90.00
#
_symmetry.space_group_name_H-M   'P 1'
#
loop_
_entity.id
_entity.type
_entity.pdbx_description
1 polymer ?
#
loop_
_entity_poly.entity_id
_entity_poly.type
_entity_poly.pdbx_seq_one_letter_code
_entity_poly.pdbx_strand_id
1 'polypeptide(L)'
;MPGMTFEMEVDNVIKVYEWEVKHPATRTREMIKTHGEIEALSRLMISADLQIGFKVLRDRGLIEMTFEALVVRFKNLFRPDVVLAAQWRLDHAQELL
;
A
#
# COMPACT_ATOMS: atom_id res chain seq x y z
N MET A 1 1.73 3.10 24.59
CA MET A 1 1.89 1.96 23.67
C MET A 1 2.97 2.36 22.68
N PRO A 2 4.06 1.60 22.48
CA PRO A 2 4.96 1.90 21.39
C PRO A 2 4.13 1.78 20.11
N GLY A 3 4.03 2.86 19.32
CA GLY A 3 3.32 2.83 18.05
C GLY A 3 3.91 1.74 17.16
N MET A 4 3.07 1.05 16.36
CA MET A 4 3.58 0.10 15.38
C MET A 4 4.56 0.80 14.45
N THR A 5 5.67 0.13 14.12
CA THR A 5 6.63 0.67 13.16
C THR A 5 6.03 0.62 11.76
N PHE A 6 6.59 1.41 10.85
CA PHE A 6 6.16 1.44 9.45
C PHE A 6 6.23 0.04 8.81
N GLU A 7 7.29 -0.72 9.09
CA GLU A 7 7.50 -2.07 8.59
C GLU A 7 6.43 -3.05 9.08
N MET A 8 6.02 -2.93 10.36
CA MET A 8 4.94 -3.75 10.92
C MET A 8 3.60 -3.45 10.25
N GLU A 9 3.32 -2.19 9.96
CA GLU A 9 2.09 -1.79 9.28
C GLU A 9 2.09 -2.23 7.80
N VAL A 10 3.25 -2.18 7.11
CA VAL A 10 3.40 -2.74 5.76
C VAL A 10 3.11 -4.24 5.75
N ASP A 11 3.71 -5.01 6.66
CA ASP A 11 3.45 -6.45 6.75
C ASP A 11 1.98 -6.75 7.11
N ASN A 12 1.36 -5.92 7.97
CA ASN A 12 -0.06 -6.04 8.29
C ASN A 12 -0.95 -5.85 7.06
N VAL A 13 -0.70 -4.80 6.25
CA VAL A 13 -1.44 -4.56 4.99
C VAL A 13 -1.29 -5.75 4.03
N ILE A 14 -0.09 -6.31 3.90
CA ILE A 14 0.15 -7.48 3.04
C ILE A 14 -0.66 -8.68 3.55
N LYS A 15 -0.65 -8.95 4.85
CA LYS A 15 -1.41 -10.05 5.45
C LYS A 15 -2.91 -9.90 5.23
N VAL A 16 -3.44 -8.68 5.35
CA VAL A 16 -4.85 -8.38 5.06
C VAL A 16 -5.15 -8.66 3.59
N TYR A 17 -4.32 -8.15 2.67
CA TYR A 17 -4.47 -8.44 1.24
C TYR A 17 -4.47 -9.94 0.96
N GLU A 18 -3.46 -10.68 1.44
CA GLU A 18 -3.34 -12.12 1.23
C GLU A 18 -4.53 -12.89 1.80
N TRP A 19 -5.07 -12.43 2.94
CA TRP A 19 -6.28 -12.98 3.52
C TRP A 19 -7.51 -12.75 2.65
N GLU A 20 -7.66 -11.56 2.06
CA GLU A 20 -8.79 -11.22 1.19
C GLU A 20 -8.74 -11.96 -0.15
N VAL A 21 -7.54 -12.13 -0.74
CA VAL A 21 -7.37 -12.79 -2.04
C VAL A 21 -7.11 -14.30 -1.95
N LYS A 22 -6.88 -14.84 -0.74
CA LYS A 22 -6.50 -16.25 -0.50
C LYS A 22 -5.26 -16.71 -1.29
N HIS A 23 -4.39 -15.76 -1.63
CA HIS A 23 -3.16 -15.98 -2.39
C HIS A 23 -2.03 -15.11 -1.85
N PRO A 24 -0.77 -15.60 -1.85
CA PRO A 24 0.37 -14.82 -1.40
C PRO A 24 0.67 -13.65 -2.34
N ALA A 25 1.07 -12.51 -1.77
CA ALA A 25 1.52 -11.35 -2.50
C ALA A 25 3.01 -11.50 -2.89
N THR A 26 3.37 -12.61 -3.54
CA THR A 26 4.76 -13.03 -3.76
C THR A 26 5.62 -11.92 -4.35
N ARG A 27 5.13 -11.26 -5.41
CA ARG A 27 5.84 -10.17 -6.08
C ARG A 27 6.07 -8.96 -5.17
N THR A 28 5.07 -8.59 -4.36
CA THR A 28 5.18 -7.51 -3.38
C THR A 28 6.19 -7.85 -2.30
N ARG A 29 6.14 -9.08 -1.77
CA ARG A 29 7.09 -9.56 -0.75
C ARG A 29 8.52 -9.61 -1.29
N GLU A 30 8.71 -10.05 -2.53
CA GLU A 30 10.02 -10.03 -3.20
C GLU A 30 10.55 -8.60 -3.40
N MET A 31 9.68 -7.67 -3.79
CA MET A 31 10.05 -6.27 -3.98
C MET A 31 10.51 -5.63 -2.66
N ILE A 32 9.78 -5.87 -1.57
CA ILE A 32 10.15 -5.39 -0.23
C ILE A 32 11.46 -6.03 0.22
N LYS A 33 11.62 -7.35 0.03
CA LYS A 33 12.87 -8.04 0.38
C LYS A 33 14.08 -7.47 -0.37
N THR A 34 13.88 -7.05 -1.62
CA THR A 34 14.96 -6.57 -2.49
C THR A 34 15.31 -5.10 -2.25
N HIS A 35 14.32 -4.26 -1.96
CA HIS A 35 14.48 -2.80 -1.94
C HIS A 35 14.21 -2.14 -0.59
N GLY A 36 13.66 -2.88 0.37
CA GLY A 36 13.08 -2.32 1.60
C GLY A 36 11.68 -1.74 1.36
N GLU A 37 10.97 -1.51 2.45
CA GLU A 37 9.55 -1.13 2.46
C GLU A 37 9.31 0.23 1.81
N ILE A 38 10.12 1.24 2.15
CA ILE A 38 9.95 2.62 1.65
C ILE A 38 10.12 2.66 0.12
N GLU A 39 11.19 2.06 -0.39
CA GLU A 39 11.49 2.05 -1.82
C GLU A 39 10.50 1.17 -2.58
N ALA A 40 10.12 0.01 -2.04
CA ALA A 40 9.10 -0.85 -2.64
C ALA A 40 7.76 -0.13 -2.77
N LEU A 41 7.27 0.51 -1.69
CA LEU A 41 6.02 1.26 -1.75
C LEU A 41 6.12 2.46 -2.70
N SER A 42 7.26 3.16 -2.74
CA SER A 42 7.49 4.25 -3.70
C SER A 42 7.36 3.78 -5.16
N ARG A 43 7.90 2.60 -5.49
CA ARG A 43 7.77 1.98 -6.82
C ARG A 43 6.35 1.54 -7.11
N LEU A 44 5.66 0.98 -6.12
CA LEU A 44 4.28 0.56 -6.27
C LEU A 44 3.37 1.76 -6.55
N MET A 45 3.62 2.93 -5.95
CA MET A 45 2.84 4.14 -6.19
C MET A 45 2.87 4.64 -7.64
N ILE A 46 3.65 4.03 -8.52
CA ILE A 46 3.64 4.30 -9.97
C ILE A 46 3.34 3.04 -10.82
N SER A 47 3.08 1.89 -10.19
CA SER A 47 2.86 0.62 -10.90
C SER A 47 1.38 0.30 -11.11
N ALA A 48 1.09 -0.48 -12.17
CA ALA A 48 -0.25 -1.01 -12.41
C ALA A 48 -0.63 -2.13 -11.41
N ASP A 49 0.34 -2.87 -10.88
CA ASP A 49 0.10 -3.94 -9.92
C ASP A 49 -0.50 -3.41 -8.61
N LEU A 50 -0.05 -2.22 -8.18
CA LEU A 50 -0.61 -1.58 -7.00
C LEU A 50 -2.09 -1.26 -7.20
N GLN A 51 -2.48 -0.79 -8.38
CA GLN A 51 -3.88 -0.48 -8.66
C GLN A 51 -4.79 -1.71 -8.47
N ILE A 52 -4.30 -2.92 -8.76
CA ILE A 52 -5.04 -4.16 -8.52
C ILE A 52 -5.20 -4.39 -7.00
N GLY A 53 -4.11 -4.32 -6.24
CA GLY A 53 -4.15 -4.50 -4.78
C GLY A 53 -5.03 -3.46 -4.07
N PHE A 54 -4.95 -2.21 -4.50
CA PHE A 54 -5.78 -1.12 -4.04
C PHE A 54 -7.27 -1.37 -4.30
N LYS A 55 -7.64 -1.72 -5.55
CA LYS A 55 -9.03 -2.02 -5.93
C LYS A 55 -9.59 -3.16 -5.07
N VAL A 56 -8.84 -4.24 -4.90
CA VAL A 56 -9.26 -5.38 -4.08
C VAL A 56 -9.62 -4.94 -2.65
N LEU A 57 -8.73 -4.21 -1.98
CA LEU A 57 -8.95 -3.82 -0.58
C LEU A 57 -10.05 -2.75 -0.46
N ARG A 58 -10.10 -1.80 -1.38
CA ARG A 58 -11.17 -0.81 -1.48
C ARG A 58 -12.55 -1.47 -1.61
N ASP A 59 -12.69 -2.42 -2.54
CA ASP A 59 -13.97 -3.08 -2.82
C ASP A 59 -14.44 -3.96 -1.66
N ARG A 60 -13.53 -4.31 -0.74
CA ARG A 60 -13.82 -4.99 0.53
C ARG A 60 -14.12 -4.03 1.70
N GLY A 61 -14.13 -2.72 1.46
CA GLY A 61 -14.33 -1.70 2.50
C GLY A 61 -13.10 -1.48 3.39
N LEU A 62 -11.92 -1.94 2.96
CA LEU A 62 -10.66 -1.94 3.72
C LEU A 62 -9.71 -0.83 3.22
N ILE A 63 -10.24 0.33 2.86
CA ILE A 63 -9.45 1.42 2.26
C ILE A 63 -8.31 1.93 3.17
N GLU A 64 -8.53 1.93 4.49
CA GLU A 64 -7.51 2.29 5.49
C GLU A 64 -6.37 1.26 5.60
N MET A 65 -6.60 0.04 5.10
CA MET A 65 -5.62 -1.05 5.06
C MET A 65 -4.95 -1.14 3.69
N THR A 66 -4.81 -0.02 2.97
CA THR A 66 -4.10 0.05 1.69
C THR A 66 -2.69 0.61 1.85
N PHE A 67 -1.82 0.35 0.87
CA PHE A 67 -0.50 1.01 0.86
C PHE A 67 -0.61 2.51 0.65
N GLU A 68 -1.63 2.98 -0.06
CA GLU A 68 -1.92 4.40 -0.26
C GLU A 68 -2.20 5.08 1.09
N ALA A 69 -3.13 4.52 1.88
CA ALA A 69 -3.44 5.03 3.22
C ALA A 69 -2.20 5.02 4.12
N LEU A 70 -1.38 3.98 4.01
CA LEU A 70 -0.12 3.88 4.74
C LEU A 70 0.90 4.96 4.31
N VAL A 71 1.11 5.17 3.01
CA VAL A 71 2.00 6.23 2.50
C VAL A 71 1.56 7.61 2.98
N VAL A 72 0.26 7.89 3.00
CA VAL A 72 -0.28 9.16 3.50
C VAL A 72 -0.07 9.30 5.02
N ARG A 73 -0.34 8.24 5.80
CA ARG A 73 -0.11 8.22 7.25
C ARG A 73 1.36 8.44 7.62
N PHE A 74 2.28 7.85 6.85
CA PHE A 74 3.73 7.93 7.06
C PHE A 74 4.42 8.86 6.06
N LYS A 75 3.75 9.94 5.61
CA LYS A 75 4.21 10.82 4.54
C LYS A 75 5.62 11.39 4.70
N ASN A 76 6.13 11.50 5.93
CA ASN A 76 7.47 11.99 6.23
C ASN A 76 8.59 11.01 5.82
N LEU A 77 8.26 9.75 5.51
CA LEU A 77 9.21 8.75 5.02
C LEU A 77 9.37 8.78 3.49
N PHE A 78 8.49 9.50 2.79
CA PHE A 78 8.37 9.44 1.34
C PHE A 78 8.68 10.78 0.68
N ARG A 79 9.06 10.72 -0.60
CA ARG A 79 9.16 11.92 -1.43
C ARG A 79 7.76 12.51 -1.66
N PRO A 80 7.63 13.85 -1.80
CA PRO A 80 6.32 14.50 -1.96
C PRO A 80 5.49 13.98 -3.13
N ASP A 81 6.12 13.63 -4.25
CA ASP A 81 5.44 13.06 -5.43
C ASP A 81 4.80 11.69 -5.14
N VAL A 82 5.45 10.85 -4.34
CA VAL A 82 4.90 9.56 -3.90
C VAL A 82 3.67 9.75 -3.02
N VAL A 83 3.73 10.71 -2.10
CA VAL A 83 2.61 11.06 -1.21
C VAL A 83 1.43 11.63 -2.00
N LEU A 84 1.70 12.51 -2.96
CA LEU A 84 0.68 13.06 -3.84
C LEU A 84 -0.01 11.97 -4.67
N ALA A 85 0.75 11.02 -5.22
CA ALA A 85 0.18 9.90 -5.96
C ALA A 85 -0.70 9.01 -5.08
N ALA A 86 -0.28 8.74 -3.84
CA ALA A 86 -1.08 7.98 -2.88
C ALA A 86 -2.36 8.72 -2.50
N GLN A 87 -2.27 10.01 -2.17
CA GLN A 87 -3.42 10.83 -1.80
C GLN A 87 -4.42 10.94 -2.96
N TRP A 88 -3.94 11.16 -4.18
CA TRP A 88 -4.80 11.23 -5.37
C TRP A 88 -5.61 9.94 -5.56
N ARG A 89 -5.02 8.76 -5.34
CA ARG A 89 -5.75 7.48 -5.42
C ARG A 89 -6.83 7.34 -4.35
N LEU A 90 -6.56 7.80 -3.13
CA LEU A 90 -7.56 7.79 -2.05
C LEU A 90 -8.72 8.74 -2.37
N ASP A 91 -8.41 9.95 -2.83
CA ASP A 91 -9.41 10.98 -3.16
C ASP A 91 -10.32 10.53 -4.31
N HIS A 92 -9.76 9.78 -5.28
CA HIS A 92 -10.48 9.31 -6.47
C HIS A 92 -10.82 7.82 -6.38
N ALA A 93 -10.85 7.24 -5.17
CA ALA A 93 -11.06 5.81 -4.97
C ALA A 93 -12.36 5.30 -5.61
N GLN A 94 -13.40 6.13 -5.68
CA GLN A 94 -14.70 5.79 -6.26
C GLN A 94 -14.75 5.94 -7.80
N GLU A 95 -13.79 6.64 -8.39
CA GLU A 95 -13.75 6.94 -9.84
C GLU A 95 -12.83 5.99 -10.61
N LEU A 96 -11.95 5.29 -9.91
CA LEU A 96 -11.04 4.29 -10.46
C LEU A 96 -11.78 2.98 -10.75
N LEU A 97 -12.52 2.94 -11.87
CA LEU A 97 -13.15 1.72 -12.42
C LEU A 97 -12.11 0.79 -13.06
#